data_AF-A0A6N2XXK8-F1
#
_entry.id   AF-A0A6N2XXK8-F1
#
_cell.length_a   1.000
_cell.length_b   1.000
_cell.length_c   1.000
_cell.angle_alpha   90.00
_cell.angle_beta   90.00
_cell.angle_gamma   90.00
#
_symmetry.space_group_name_H-M   'P 1'
#
loop_
_entity.id
_entity.type
_entity.pdbx_description
1 polymer ?
#
loop_
_entity_poly.entity_id
_entity_poly.type
_entity_poly.pdbx_seq_one_letter_code
_entity_poly.pdbx_strand_id
1 'polypeptide(L)'
;MNSIDVVGIRLVKEREFLCEKSIRTPLDAVEVLANELKFLDREILMTLNMNSKNKIINAHVCSIGSANMGIVDPKSVFKSALLSGANRVMIIHNHPSGDCTPSQEDIDVTNLLIKGGRILEIEVLDHIVIGENEYYSIVGDRQEKYTEINNTDNLQNSYESLELCENNDKKNWLEEDVMEMII
;
A
#
# COMPACT_ATOMS: atom_id res chain seq x y z
N MET A 1 36.77 18.78 -4.76
CA MET A 1 36.00 18.53 -6.00
C MET A 1 35.00 17.46 -5.64
N ASN A 2 33.71 17.77 -5.56
CA ASN A 2 32.71 16.80 -5.11
C ASN A 2 32.42 15.83 -6.26
N SER A 3 32.52 14.53 -6.00
CA SER A 3 32.02 13.48 -6.89
C SER A 3 30.49 13.45 -6.85
N ILE A 4 29.87 13.08 -7.97
CA ILE A 4 28.43 12.81 -8.08
C ILE A 4 28.28 11.33 -8.37
N ASP A 5 27.42 10.66 -7.61
CA ASP A 5 27.14 9.24 -7.80
C ASP A 5 26.12 9.01 -8.91
N VAL A 6 26.31 7.94 -9.68
CA VAL A 6 25.35 7.46 -10.69
C VAL A 6 24.63 6.27 -10.10
N VAL A 7 23.30 6.34 -10.01
CA VAL A 7 22.46 5.34 -9.33
C VAL A 7 21.53 4.60 -10.29
N GLY A 8 21.22 3.35 -9.96
CA GLY A 8 20.15 2.57 -10.60
C GLY A 8 18.98 2.37 -9.63
N ILE A 9 17.75 2.38 -10.15
CA ILE A 9 16.54 2.14 -9.35
C ILE A 9 15.92 0.82 -9.81
N ARG A 10 15.55 -0.04 -8.86
CA ARG A 10 14.88 -1.31 -9.12
C ARG A 10 13.86 -1.63 -8.04
N LEU A 11 12.80 -2.34 -8.42
CA LEU A 11 11.91 -2.97 -7.46
C LEU A 11 12.57 -4.25 -6.94
N VAL A 12 12.47 -4.46 -5.63
CA VAL A 12 12.91 -5.69 -4.97
C VAL A 12 11.66 -6.41 -4.51
N LYS A 13 11.54 -7.68 -4.88
CA LYS A 13 10.44 -8.54 -4.43
C LYS A 13 10.72 -8.98 -3.00
N GLU A 14 9.86 -8.57 -2.07
CA GLU A 14 9.95 -8.99 -0.67
C GLU A 14 9.17 -10.28 -0.41
N ARG A 15 7.97 -10.40 -0.99
CA ARG A 15 7.06 -11.54 -0.79
C ARG A 15 6.20 -11.82 -2.02
N GLU A 16 5.60 -13.01 -2.07
CA GLU A 16 4.68 -13.43 -3.13
C GLU A 16 3.36 -13.91 -2.53
N PHE A 17 2.27 -13.46 -3.13
CA PHE A 17 0.94 -14.05 -2.90
C PHE A 17 0.36 -14.41 -4.25
N LEU A 18 -0.25 -15.60 -4.33
CA LEU A 18 -0.90 -16.05 -5.54
C LEU A 18 -2.29 -15.42 -5.64
N CYS A 19 -2.45 -14.50 -6.58
CA CYS A 19 -3.74 -13.93 -6.93
C CYS A 19 -3.90 -13.92 -8.44
N GLU A 20 -4.80 -14.77 -8.97
CA GLU A 20 -5.15 -14.79 -10.39
C GLU A 20 -6.34 -13.86 -10.72
N LYS A 21 -6.93 -13.24 -9.70
CA LYS A 21 -8.13 -12.43 -9.82
C LYS A 21 -7.81 -11.08 -10.46
N SER A 22 -8.62 -10.68 -11.44
CA SER A 22 -8.60 -9.30 -11.95
C SER A 22 -9.51 -8.45 -11.08
N ILE A 23 -9.05 -7.27 -10.67
CA ILE A 23 -9.78 -6.38 -9.78
C ILE A 23 -10.75 -5.52 -10.59
N ARG A 24 -12.06 -5.69 -10.39
CA ARG A 24 -13.10 -4.94 -11.13
C ARG A 24 -14.00 -4.15 -10.21
N THR A 25 -14.07 -4.56 -8.94
CA THR A 25 -14.87 -3.95 -7.90
C THR A 25 -14.00 -3.71 -6.67
N PRO A 26 -14.39 -2.79 -5.77
CA PRO A 26 -13.72 -2.63 -4.50
C PRO A 26 -13.70 -3.92 -3.67
N LEU A 27 -14.80 -4.68 -3.70
CA LEU A 27 -14.87 -6.00 -3.06
C LEU A 27 -13.79 -6.95 -3.58
N ASP A 28 -13.44 -6.91 -4.87
CA ASP A 28 -12.36 -7.77 -5.39
C ASP A 28 -11.01 -7.46 -4.73
N ALA A 29 -10.73 -6.19 -4.43
CA ALA A 29 -9.49 -5.80 -3.77
C ALA A 29 -9.49 -6.11 -2.28
N VAL A 30 -10.64 -5.89 -1.62
CA VAL A 30 -10.86 -6.32 -0.23
C VAL A 30 -10.66 -7.83 -0.12
N GLU A 31 -11.18 -8.61 -1.06
CA GLU A 31 -11.02 -10.07 -1.05
C GLU A 31 -9.57 -10.54 -1.19
N VAL A 32 -8.73 -9.75 -1.86
CA VAL A 32 -7.31 -10.07 -2.05
C VAL A 32 -6.47 -9.70 -0.82
N LEU A 33 -6.83 -8.65 -0.08
CA LEU A 33 -5.96 -8.07 0.95
C LEU A 33 -6.51 -8.07 2.37
N ALA A 34 -7.82 -8.23 2.58
CA ALA A 34 -8.42 -8.13 3.91
C ALA A 34 -7.80 -9.12 4.90
N ASN A 35 -7.49 -10.34 4.48
CA ASN A 35 -6.87 -11.34 5.37
C ASN A 35 -5.44 -10.99 5.78
N GLU A 36 -4.71 -10.23 4.95
CA GLU A 36 -3.35 -9.80 5.24
C GLU A 36 -3.32 -8.55 6.14
N LEU A 37 -4.38 -7.72 6.09
CA LEU A 37 -4.41 -6.41 6.72
C LEU A 37 -5.33 -6.30 7.95
N LYS A 38 -6.44 -7.05 8.01
CA LYS A 38 -7.51 -6.89 9.03
C LYS A 38 -7.00 -7.07 10.46
N PHE A 39 -6.06 -7.98 10.67
CA PHE A 39 -5.61 -8.34 12.01
C PHE A 39 -4.51 -7.43 12.53
N LEU A 40 -3.86 -6.67 11.64
CA LEU A 40 -2.72 -5.85 12.00
C LEU A 40 -3.13 -4.82 13.07
N ASP A 41 -2.30 -4.71 14.11
CA ASP A 41 -2.49 -3.78 15.23
C ASP A 41 -2.05 -2.35 14.88
N ARG A 42 -1.64 -2.13 13.63
CA ARG A 42 -1.13 -0.88 13.06
C ARG A 42 -1.90 -0.52 11.80
N GLU A 43 -1.97 0.78 11.54
CA GLU A 43 -2.51 1.31 10.29
C GLU A 43 -1.49 1.07 9.18
N ILE A 44 -1.95 0.46 8.09
CA ILE A 44 -1.17 0.22 6.87
C ILE A 44 -1.88 0.91 5.73
N LEU A 45 -1.10 1.71 5.00
CA LEU A 45 -1.48 2.17 3.68
C LEU A 45 -0.71 1.37 2.63
N MET A 46 -1.43 0.76 1.69
CA MET A 46 -0.87 -0.04 0.61
C MET A 46 -1.42 0.43 -0.74
N THR A 47 -0.60 0.34 -1.78
CA THR A 47 -1.05 0.46 -3.18
C THR A 47 -1.10 -0.91 -3.84
N LEU A 48 -2.18 -1.17 -4.57
CA LEU A 48 -2.30 -2.24 -5.56
C LEU A 48 -2.03 -1.65 -6.94
N ASN A 49 -0.94 -2.09 -7.56
CA ASN A 49 -0.53 -1.61 -8.88
C ASN A 49 -1.04 -2.56 -9.96
N MET A 50 -1.72 -2.03 -10.96
CA MET A 50 -2.42 -2.82 -11.98
C MET A 50 -2.10 -2.37 -13.40
N ASN A 51 -2.19 -3.31 -14.33
CA ASN A 51 -2.14 -3.01 -15.75
C ASN A 51 -3.51 -2.51 -16.27
N SER A 52 -3.56 -2.14 -17.56
CA SER A 52 -4.77 -1.67 -18.24
C SER A 52 -5.94 -2.66 -18.28
N LYS A 53 -5.72 -3.95 -17.97
CA LYS A 53 -6.75 -5.00 -17.87
C LYS A 53 -7.16 -5.30 -16.43
N ASN A 54 -6.76 -4.43 -15.49
CA ASN A 54 -6.94 -4.59 -14.04
C ASN A 54 -6.36 -5.89 -13.47
N LYS A 55 -5.28 -6.42 -14.06
CA LYS A 55 -4.51 -7.48 -13.42
C LYS A 55 -3.47 -6.85 -12.50
N ILE A 56 -3.37 -7.37 -11.29
CA ILE A 56 -2.37 -6.97 -10.30
C ILE A 56 -0.97 -7.29 -10.86
N ILE A 57 -0.08 -6.30 -10.80
CA ILE A 57 1.33 -6.43 -11.13
C ILE A 57 2.12 -6.67 -9.84
N ASN A 58 1.84 -5.87 -8.81
CA ASN A 58 2.40 -6.00 -7.46
C ASN A 58 1.56 -5.19 -6.46
N ALA A 59 1.89 -5.34 -5.19
CA ALA A 59 1.41 -4.51 -4.09
C ALA A 59 2.60 -3.88 -3.37
N HIS A 60 2.43 -2.70 -2.78
CA HIS A 60 3.50 -2.02 -2.05
C HIS A 60 2.95 -1.31 -0.82
N VAL A 61 3.55 -1.56 0.33
CA VAL A 61 3.28 -0.83 1.58
C VAL A 61 3.87 0.57 1.45
N CYS A 62 3.02 1.59 1.50
CA CYS A 62 3.39 3.00 1.34
C CYS A 62 3.61 3.69 2.68
N SER A 63 2.97 3.21 3.74
CA SER A 63 3.09 3.74 5.10
C SER A 63 2.69 2.66 6.11
N ILE A 64 3.36 2.68 7.26
CA ILE A 64 3.02 1.91 8.45
C ILE A 64 2.97 2.89 9.63
N GLY A 65 1.81 3.00 10.27
CA GLY A 65 1.52 4.00 11.29
C GLY A 65 1.09 3.41 12.63
N SER A 66 1.47 4.11 13.70
CA SER A 66 0.68 4.17 14.94
C SER A 66 -0.40 5.23 14.75
N ALA A 67 -1.53 5.14 15.47
CA ALA A 67 -2.76 5.96 15.39
C ALA A 67 -2.63 7.51 15.37
N ASN A 68 -1.43 8.06 15.26
CA ASN A 68 -1.14 9.46 14.97
C ASN A 68 -0.53 9.58 13.56
N MET A 69 -1.43 9.80 12.59
CA MET A 69 -1.20 10.03 11.16
C MET A 69 0.11 10.73 10.80
N GLY A 70 1.05 9.95 10.28
CA GLY A 70 2.10 10.46 9.41
C GLY A 70 1.51 10.71 8.03
N ILE A 71 1.55 11.97 7.58
CA ILE A 71 1.15 12.44 6.24
C ILE A 71 1.56 11.43 5.17
N VAL A 72 0.59 10.80 4.52
CA VAL A 72 0.84 9.93 3.37
C VAL A 72 1.47 10.78 2.27
N ASP A 73 2.71 10.45 1.88
CA ASP A 73 3.38 11.10 0.75
C ASP A 73 2.89 10.50 -0.58
N PRO A 74 2.23 11.27 -1.47
CA PRO A 74 1.84 10.78 -2.79
C PRO A 74 2.98 10.13 -3.59
N LYS A 75 4.23 10.55 -3.36
CA LYS A 75 5.38 9.96 -4.03
C LYS A 75 5.58 8.50 -3.64
N SER A 76 5.33 8.11 -2.39
CA SER A 76 5.48 6.72 -1.95
C SER A 76 4.44 5.81 -2.63
N VAL A 77 3.22 6.31 -2.83
CA VAL A 77 2.15 5.63 -3.55
C VAL A 77 2.53 5.39 -5.03
N PHE A 78 3.01 6.42 -5.72
CA PHE A 78 3.31 6.30 -7.15
C PHE A 78 4.67 5.66 -7.47
N LYS A 79 5.61 5.59 -6.52
CA LYS A 79 6.96 5.05 -6.75
C LYS A 79 6.93 3.63 -7.32
N SER A 80 6.19 2.74 -6.67
CA SER A 80 6.07 1.33 -7.11
C SER A 80 5.26 1.21 -8.40
N ALA A 81 4.22 2.03 -8.58
CA ALA A 81 3.42 2.08 -9.79
C ALA A 81 4.26 2.46 -11.02
N LEU A 82 5.06 3.53 -10.91
CA LEU A 82 5.95 4.01 -11.97
C LEU A 82 7.01 2.97 -12.33
N LEU A 83 7.69 2.40 -11.33
CA LEU A 83 8.75 1.42 -11.56
C LEU A 83 8.25 0.09 -12.13
N SER A 84 6.96 -0.23 -11.93
CA SER A 84 6.34 -1.44 -12.48
C SER A 84 5.55 -1.22 -13.77
N GLY A 85 5.51 0.01 -14.28
CA GLY A 85 4.74 0.34 -15.49
C GLY A 85 3.23 0.15 -15.32
N ALA A 86 2.71 0.39 -14.11
CA ALA A 86 1.29 0.30 -13.83
C ALA A 86 0.52 1.40 -14.56
N ASN A 87 -0.68 1.07 -15.03
CA ASN A 87 -1.61 2.04 -15.63
C ASN A 87 -2.64 2.53 -14.63
N ARG A 88 -2.86 1.76 -13.56
CA ARG A 88 -3.94 1.94 -12.60
C ARG A 88 -3.43 1.59 -11.21
N VAL A 89 -3.92 2.30 -10.20
CA VAL A 89 -3.65 2.02 -8.80
C VAL A 89 -4.95 1.99 -8.00
N MET A 90 -4.95 1.22 -6.92
CA MET A 90 -5.98 1.26 -5.90
C MET A 90 -5.30 1.33 -4.55
N ILE A 91 -5.75 2.25 -3.70
CA ILE A 91 -5.18 2.47 -2.38
C ILE A 91 -6.02 1.69 -1.37
N ILE A 92 -5.35 1.05 -0.42
CA ILE A 92 -5.95 0.22 0.60
C ILE A 92 -5.41 0.68 1.95
N HIS A 93 -6.31 1.03 2.85
CA HIS A 93 -6.03 1.48 4.20
C HIS A 93 -6.79 0.57 5.16
N ASN A 94 -6.14 -0.01 6.18
CA ASN A 94 -6.87 -0.67 7.28
C ASN A 94 -6.99 0.26 8.49
N HIS A 95 -8.15 0.20 9.14
CA HIS A 95 -8.36 0.79 10.46
C HIS A 95 -8.40 -0.32 11.51
N PRO A 96 -7.38 -0.46 12.38
CA PRO A 96 -7.37 -1.47 13.44
C PRO A 96 -8.54 -1.37 14.42
N SER A 97 -9.20 -0.21 14.49
CA SER A 97 -10.41 0.01 15.30
C SER A 97 -11.62 -0.81 14.81
N GLY A 98 -11.59 -1.28 13.56
CA GLY A 98 -12.69 -1.98 12.91
C GLY A 98 -13.73 -1.09 12.24
N ASP A 99 -13.69 0.24 12.46
CA ASP A 99 -14.56 1.22 11.79
C ASP A 99 -13.93 1.67 10.47
N CYS A 100 -14.63 1.46 9.35
CA CYS A 100 -14.16 1.82 8.02
C CYS A 100 -14.45 3.27 7.61
N THR A 101 -15.03 4.10 8.48
CA THR A 101 -15.31 5.51 8.19
C THR A 101 -14.00 6.26 7.88
N PRO A 102 -13.84 6.87 6.69
CA PRO A 102 -12.62 7.57 6.34
C PRO A 102 -12.44 8.84 7.14
N SER A 103 -11.19 9.16 7.51
CA SER A 103 -10.83 10.46 8.07
C SER A 103 -10.89 11.57 7.02
N GLN A 104 -10.84 12.84 7.45
CA GLN A 104 -10.73 13.96 6.51
C GLN A 104 -9.42 13.87 5.72
N GLU A 105 -8.37 13.36 6.35
CA GLU A 105 -7.05 13.21 5.77
C GLU A 105 -7.02 12.09 4.72
N ASP A 106 -7.75 10.99 4.91
CA ASP A 106 -7.94 9.98 3.86
C ASP A 106 -8.58 10.58 2.61
N ILE A 107 -9.60 11.42 2.80
CA ILE A 107 -10.29 12.11 1.70
C ILE A 107 -9.34 13.09 0.99
N ASP A 108 -8.59 13.87 1.74
CA ASP A 108 -7.66 14.86 1.20
C ASP A 108 -6.51 14.20 0.43
N VAL A 109 -5.93 13.13 0.98
CA VAL A 109 -4.92 12.29 0.32
C VAL A 109 -5.49 11.67 -0.96
N THR A 110 -6.70 11.12 -0.92
CA THR A 110 -7.36 10.55 -2.10
C THR A 110 -7.50 11.58 -3.22
N ASN A 111 -7.97 12.78 -2.88
CA ASN A 111 -8.12 13.88 -3.84
C ASN A 111 -6.77 14.32 -4.43
N LEU A 112 -5.72 14.35 -3.62
CA LEU A 112 -4.37 14.68 -4.07
C LEU A 112 -3.81 13.60 -5.00
N LEU A 113 -3.98 12.32 -4.64
CA LEU A 113 -3.58 11.18 -5.46
C LEU A 113 -4.31 11.16 -6.80
N ILE A 114 -5.62 11.41 -6.83
CA ILE A 114 -6.38 11.48 -8.10
C ILE A 114 -5.81 12.58 -9.02
N LYS A 115 -5.47 13.75 -8.46
CA LYS A 115 -4.85 14.84 -9.24
C LYS A 115 -3.46 14.44 -9.75
N GLY A 116 -2.62 13.85 -8.89
CA GLY A 116 -1.28 13.39 -9.24
C GLY A 116 -1.30 12.28 -10.31
N GLY A 117 -2.20 11.31 -10.15
CA GLY A 117 -2.40 10.20 -11.08
C GLY A 117 -2.77 10.68 -12.48
N ARG A 118 -3.60 11.72 -12.61
CA ARG A 118 -3.91 12.34 -13.91
C ARG A 118 -2.68 12.92 -14.60
N ILE A 119 -1.76 13.52 -13.84
CA ILE A 119 -0.50 14.08 -14.39
C ILE A 119 0.45 12.97 -14.82
N LEU A 120 0.50 11.89 -14.05
CA LEU A 120 1.38 10.74 -14.31
C LEU A 120 0.80 9.72 -15.29
N GLU A 121 -0.43 9.94 -15.78
CA GLU A 121 -1.19 8.97 -16.58
C GLU A 121 -1.38 7.60 -15.88
N ILE A 122 -1.53 7.65 -14.56
CA ILE A 122 -1.84 6.50 -13.69
C ILE A 122 -3.19 6.74 -13.04
N GLU A 123 -4.20 5.96 -13.42
CA GLU A 123 -5.57 6.14 -12.92
C GLU A 123 -5.70 5.61 -11.49
N VAL A 124 -6.12 6.47 -10.56
CA VAL A 124 -6.53 6.06 -9.21
C VAL A 124 -7.96 5.53 -9.29
N LEU A 125 -8.13 4.22 -9.20
CA LEU A 125 -9.43 3.56 -9.30
C LEU A 125 -10.29 3.79 -8.06
N ASP A 126 -9.68 3.61 -6.90
CA ASP A 126 -10.35 3.77 -5.61
C ASP A 126 -9.33 3.95 -4.48
N HIS A 127 -9.83 4.42 -3.34
CA HIS A 127 -9.19 4.31 -2.04
C HIS A 127 -10.18 3.62 -1.09
N ILE A 128 -9.81 2.41 -0.67
CA ILE A 128 -10.63 1.55 0.17
C ILE A 128 -10.11 1.59 1.60
N VAL A 129 -10.99 1.93 2.53
CA VAL A 129 -10.74 1.80 3.97
C VAL A 129 -11.39 0.49 4.45
N ILE A 130 -10.59 -0.41 5.03
CA ILE A 130 -11.01 -1.72 5.52
C ILE A 130 -11.19 -1.67 7.04
N GLY A 131 -12.40 -1.99 7.50
CA GLY A 131 -12.74 -2.21 8.90
C GLY A 131 -12.83 -3.71 9.22
N GLU A 132 -13.61 -4.08 10.24
CA GLU A 132 -13.67 -5.48 10.68
C GLU A 132 -14.46 -6.38 9.70
N ASN A 133 -15.67 -5.98 9.32
CA ASN A 133 -16.56 -6.76 8.44
C ASN A 133 -17.22 -5.88 7.36
N GLU A 134 -16.62 -4.72 7.13
CA GLU A 134 -17.09 -3.71 6.21
C GLU A 134 -15.93 -2.88 5.68
N TYR A 135 -16.15 -2.26 4.55
CA TYR A 135 -15.20 -1.35 3.95
C TYR A 135 -15.91 -0.11 3.41
N TYR A 136 -15.16 0.98 3.29
CA TYR A 136 -15.59 2.21 2.64
C TYR A 136 -14.82 2.42 1.36
N SER A 137 -15.52 2.66 0.26
CA SER A 137 -14.97 3.10 -1.02
C SER A 137 -15.05 4.63 -1.06
N ILE A 138 -13.90 5.32 -0.95
CA ILE A 138 -13.89 6.80 -0.91
C ILE A 138 -14.27 7.37 -2.27
N VAL A 139 -13.77 6.81 -3.38
CA VAL A 139 -14.12 7.30 -4.73
C VAL A 139 -15.56 6.94 -5.08
N GLY A 140 -16.01 5.77 -4.63
CA GLY A 140 -17.36 5.28 -4.84
C GLY A 140 -18.40 5.81 -3.86
N ASP A 141 -17.98 6.58 -2.85
CA ASP A 141 -18.77 7.17 -1.78
C ASP A 141 -19.83 6.23 -1.19
N ARG A 142 -19.38 5.03 -0.77
CA ARG A 142 -20.27 4.02 -0.20
C ARG A 142 -19.55 3.09 0.76
N GLN A 143 -20.31 2.64 1.74
CA GLN A 143 -19.92 1.62 2.70
C GLN A 143 -20.62 0.30 2.35
N GLU A 144 -19.86 -0.79 2.31
CA GLU A 144 -20.38 -2.12 1.97
C GLU A 144 -19.85 -3.16 2.97
N LYS A 145 -20.68 -4.17 3.26
CA LYS A 145 -20.27 -5.30 4.10
C LYS A 145 -19.57 -6.37 3.27
N TYR A 146 -18.64 -7.07 3.89
CA TYR A 146 -18.04 -8.28 3.33
C TYR A 146 -18.05 -9.41 4.38
N THR A 147 -18.18 -10.65 3.92
CA THR A 147 -18.15 -11.83 4.80
C THR A 147 -16.72 -12.24 5.09
N GLU A 148 -16.47 -12.86 6.25
CA GLU A 148 -15.17 -13.45 6.57
C GLU A 148 -14.69 -14.36 5.45
N ILE A 149 -13.50 -14.07 4.94
CA ILE A 149 -12.85 -14.85 3.91
C ILE A 149 -12.08 -15.94 4.65
N ASN A 150 -12.64 -17.15 4.69
CA ASN A 150 -12.03 -18.32 5.32
C ASN A 150 -10.66 -18.65 4.68
N ASN A 151 -9.58 -18.03 5.17
CA ASN A 151 -8.20 -18.39 4.83
C ASN A 151 -7.31 -18.08 6.03
N THR A 152 -7.29 -19.00 6.99
CA THR A 152 -6.62 -18.88 8.30
C THR A 152 -5.10 -19.12 8.26
N ASP A 153 -4.51 -19.44 7.11
CA ASP A 153 -3.14 -19.97 7.04
C ASP A 153 -2.03 -18.90 6.87
N ASN A 154 -2.35 -17.60 6.76
CA ASN A 154 -1.37 -16.57 6.38
C ASN A 154 -1.05 -15.50 7.45
N LEU A 155 -1.77 -15.41 8.58
CA LEU A 155 -1.61 -14.28 9.52
C LEU A 155 -0.20 -14.17 10.12
N GLN A 156 0.44 -15.28 10.50
CA GLN A 156 1.74 -15.23 11.20
C GLN A 156 2.86 -14.64 10.31
N ASN A 157 2.80 -14.92 9.00
CA ASN A 157 3.78 -14.44 8.02
C ASN A 157 3.60 -12.96 7.68
N SER A 158 2.39 -12.40 7.85
CA SER A 158 2.11 -11.01 7.50
C SER A 158 2.75 -10.03 8.49
N TYR A 159 2.72 -10.31 9.80
CA TYR A 159 3.34 -9.47 10.84
C TYR A 159 4.86 -9.44 10.77
N GLU A 160 5.54 -10.61 10.71
CA GLU A 160 7.01 -10.66 10.66
C GLU A 160 7.56 -9.95 9.41
N SER A 161 6.82 -9.99 8.30
CA SER A 161 7.18 -9.31 7.05
C SER A 161 7.04 -7.78 7.13
N LEU A 162 6.00 -7.29 7.81
CA LEU A 162 5.76 -5.84 7.95
C LEU A 162 6.74 -5.18 8.93
N GLU A 163 7.13 -5.88 10.00
CA GLU A 163 8.21 -5.44 10.88
C GLU A 163 9.55 -5.32 10.12
N LEU A 164 9.81 -6.19 9.14
CA LEU A 164 10.97 -6.08 8.26
C LEU A 164 10.91 -4.84 7.35
N CYS A 165 9.73 -4.51 6.79
CA CYS A 165 9.55 -3.28 6.01
C CYS A 165 9.83 -2.02 6.85
N GLU A 166 9.30 -1.95 8.08
CA GLU A 166 9.58 -0.83 9.01
C GLU A 166 11.06 -0.72 9.38
N ASN A 167 11.71 -1.86 9.63
CA ASN A 167 13.11 -1.89 10.03
C ASN A 167 14.04 -1.53 8.87
N ASN A 168 13.70 -1.85 7.62
CA ASN A 168 14.42 -1.39 6.44
C ASN A 168 14.26 0.12 6.21
N ASP A 169 13.06 0.67 6.41
CA ASP A 169 12.82 2.11 6.31
C ASP A 169 13.54 2.90 7.43
N LYS A 170 13.76 2.31 8.61
CA LYS A 170 14.53 2.94 9.70
C LYS A 170 16.04 2.72 9.63
N LYS A 171 16.51 1.55 9.17
CA LYS A 171 17.96 1.25 9.04
C LYS A 171 18.62 2.06 7.91
N ASN A 172 17.92 2.29 6.81
CA ASN A 172 18.47 3.01 5.65
C ASN A 172 18.78 4.51 5.90
N TRP A 173 18.36 5.08 7.04
CA TRP A 173 18.69 6.47 7.40
C TRP A 173 19.65 6.62 8.60
N LEU A 174 19.99 5.53 9.29
CA LEU A 174 20.81 5.59 10.51
C LEU A 174 22.05 4.68 10.49
N GLU A 175 22.17 3.71 9.58
CA GLU A 175 23.32 2.80 9.56
C GLU A 175 24.34 3.02 8.42
N GLU A 176 24.08 3.89 7.43
CA GLU A 176 25.06 4.17 6.34
C GLU A 176 25.97 5.39 6.58
N ASP A 177 26.07 5.87 7.83
CA ASP A 177 26.91 7.01 8.18
C ASP A 177 27.92 6.71 9.31
N VAL A 178 28.48 5.49 9.41
CA VAL A 178 29.80 5.27 10.04
C VAL A 178 30.42 3.89 9.73
N MET A 179 31.67 3.95 9.27
CA MET A 179 32.76 2.96 9.38
C MET A 179 32.89 1.77 8.38
N GLU A 180 33.92 1.97 7.52
CA GLU A 180 35.06 1.08 7.21
C GLU A 180 34.89 -0.22 6.42
N MET A 181 35.59 -0.27 5.28
CA MET A 181 36.70 -1.20 5.00
C MET A 181 37.47 -0.62 3.79
N ILE A 182 38.68 -0.07 3.94
CA ILE A 182 39.97 -0.80 3.82
C ILE A 182 39.81 -2.07 2.97
N ILE A 183 40.07 -1.97 1.67
CA ILE A 183 41.25 -2.50 0.92
C ILE A 183 41.33 -1.73 -0.40
#